data_AF-A0A286XFH1-F1
#
_entry.id   AF-A0A286XFH1-F1
#
_cell.length_a   1.000
_cell.length_b   1.000
_cell.length_c   1.000
_cell.angle_alpha   90.00
_cell.angle_beta   90.00
_cell.angle_gamma   90.00
#
_symmetry.space_group_name_H-M   'P 1'
#
loop_
_entity.id
_entity.type
_entity.pdbx_description
1 polymer ?
#
loop_
_entity_poly.entity_id
_entity_poly.type
_entity_poly.pdbx_seq_one_letter_code
_entity_poly.pdbx_strand_id
1 'polypeptide(L)'
;MDSTKETSNTYKEDLLLRMGLNDNKAGMEGLDKEKINKIIMGATKGSRFYGNELKKEKQVNQRIENMMQQKARITSQQLREAQLQVDRFAMELEHCRDLSNTIVHVDMDAFYAAVEMRDNPELKDKPIAVGSMSMLSTSNYHARRFGVRAAMPGFIAKRLCPHLIIVPLNFDKYRVVSKQVGICLAPTSICSWVSCRIRSQLQMPRHNWPEERRRYFIKTGNSAENDEPGKEVNNLSEYELSASPLLFEDSPPDLQPPGNPSQVNCKEQNKLQIPQKSVVFGTSAEEVVKEIRFRIEQKTTLTASAGIAPNTMLAKVCSDKNKPNGQYQILPSRQAVMEFIKDLPIRKISGIGKVTEKMLKALGIITCAELYQQRALLSLLFSETSWHYFLHISLGLGSTHLARGNLQVEG
;
A
#
# COMPACT_ATOMS: atom_id res chain seq x y z
N MET A 1 45.61 17.99 -12.90
CA MET A 1 45.39 17.20 -11.67
C MET A 1 43.96 17.29 -11.13
N ASP A 2 43.05 18.06 -11.76
CA ASP A 2 41.63 18.15 -11.34
C ASP A 2 40.70 17.07 -11.92
N SER A 3 40.93 16.60 -13.16
CA SER A 3 39.99 15.67 -13.80
C SER A 3 39.92 14.28 -13.14
N THR A 4 40.99 13.86 -12.45
CA THR A 4 41.05 12.59 -11.70
C THR A 4 40.31 12.64 -10.35
N LYS A 5 40.18 13.83 -9.74
CA LYS A 5 39.38 14.02 -8.51
C LYS A 5 37.89 14.07 -8.82
N GLU A 6 37.49 14.77 -9.89
CA GLU A 6 36.09 14.82 -10.33
C GLU A 6 35.58 13.45 -10.74
N THR A 7 36.31 12.73 -11.60
CA THR A 7 35.93 11.35 -11.98
C THR A 7 35.85 10.43 -10.76
N SER A 8 36.81 10.48 -9.82
CA SER A 8 36.76 9.67 -8.59
C SER A 8 35.55 10.01 -7.70
N ASN A 9 35.06 11.25 -7.69
CA ASN A 9 33.88 11.65 -6.92
C ASN A 9 32.59 11.17 -7.59
N THR A 10 32.47 11.36 -8.91
CA THR A 10 31.33 10.87 -9.69
C THR A 10 31.18 9.35 -9.58
N TYR A 11 32.29 8.59 -9.63
CA TYR A 11 32.25 7.13 -9.45
C TYR A 11 31.81 6.70 -8.04
N LYS A 12 32.15 7.48 -7.00
CA LYS A 12 31.69 7.21 -5.62
C LYS A 12 30.20 7.50 -5.48
N GLU A 13 29.73 8.62 -6.02
CA GLU A 13 28.30 8.99 -6.01
C GLU A 13 27.45 7.98 -6.79
N ASP A 14 27.94 7.52 -7.92
CA ASP A 14 27.32 6.48 -8.74
C ASP A 14 27.16 5.15 -7.99
N LEU A 15 28.19 4.74 -7.27
CA LEU A 15 28.14 3.52 -6.48
C LEU A 15 27.19 3.65 -5.27
N LEU A 16 27.09 4.85 -4.69
CA LEU A 16 26.12 5.17 -3.66
C LEU A 16 24.68 5.10 -4.17
N LEU A 17 24.41 5.42 -5.44
CA LEU A 17 23.08 5.22 -6.03
C LEU A 17 22.69 3.73 -6.03
N ARG A 18 23.65 2.82 -6.23
CA ARG A 18 23.40 1.37 -6.26
C ARG A 18 23.33 0.72 -4.88
N MET A 19 24.32 0.98 -4.03
CA MET A 19 24.46 0.31 -2.74
C MET A 19 24.03 1.15 -1.53
N GLY A 20 24.01 2.47 -1.69
CA GLY A 20 23.64 3.39 -0.63
C GLY A 20 22.16 3.27 -0.25
N LEU A 21 21.86 3.95 0.85
CA LEU A 21 20.53 4.10 1.39
C LEU A 21 19.61 4.67 0.32
N ASN A 22 18.54 3.92 0.03
CA ASN A 22 17.40 4.46 -0.70
C ASN A 22 16.31 4.77 0.32
N ASP A 23 16.08 6.06 0.53
CA ASP A 23 15.15 6.65 1.50
C ASP A 23 13.76 6.90 0.91
N ASN A 24 13.49 6.47 -0.33
CA ASN A 24 12.17 6.66 -0.96
C ASN A 24 11.03 5.86 -0.31
N LYS A 25 11.29 5.15 0.79
CA LYS A 25 10.33 4.30 1.49
C LYS A 25 9.76 5.06 2.70
N ALA A 26 8.46 4.92 2.94
CA ALA A 26 7.78 5.62 4.03
C ALA A 26 8.46 5.41 5.39
N GLY A 27 8.59 6.49 6.16
CA GLY A 27 9.22 6.51 7.48
C GLY A 27 10.74 6.54 7.44
N MET A 28 11.31 7.02 6.32
CA MET A 28 12.76 7.19 6.12
C MET A 28 13.12 8.60 5.65
N GLU A 29 12.17 9.54 5.76
CA GLU A 29 12.37 10.94 5.44
C GLU A 29 13.32 11.60 6.47
N GLY A 30 14.18 12.52 6.01
CA GLY A 30 15.06 13.30 6.89
C GLY A 30 16.25 12.56 7.50
N LEU A 31 16.57 11.36 7.03
CA LEU A 31 17.72 10.60 7.51
C LEU A 31 19.05 11.17 7.01
N ASP A 32 20.08 11.13 7.86
CA ASP A 32 21.46 11.44 7.50
C ASP A 32 22.02 10.33 6.57
N LYS A 33 21.85 10.56 5.27
CA LYS A 33 22.28 9.63 4.22
C LYS A 33 23.78 9.44 4.22
N GLU A 34 24.56 10.48 4.49
CA GLU A 34 26.03 10.42 4.43
C GLU A 34 26.57 9.49 5.51
N LYS A 35 26.11 9.66 6.75
CA LYS A 35 26.49 8.79 7.87
C LYS A 35 26.08 7.34 7.63
N ILE A 36 24.84 7.11 7.20
CA ILE A 36 24.33 5.75 6.94
C ILE A 36 25.12 5.10 5.81
N ASN A 37 25.35 5.83 4.72
CA ASN A 37 26.13 5.34 3.58
C ASN A 37 27.57 5.02 3.97
N LYS A 38 28.21 5.82 4.83
CA LYS A 38 29.55 5.54 5.33
C LYS A 38 29.62 4.19 6.05
N ILE A 39 28.61 3.87 6.87
CA ILE A 39 28.52 2.58 7.57
C ILE A 39 28.30 1.43 6.58
N ILE A 40 27.34 1.58 5.65
CA ILE A 40 27.05 0.56 4.62
C ILE A 40 28.31 0.27 3.78
N MET A 41 29.00 1.31 3.34
CA MET A 41 30.23 1.20 2.55
C MET A 41 31.35 0.55 3.35
N GLY A 42 31.56 0.95 4.61
CA GLY A 42 32.54 0.32 5.49
C GLY A 42 32.26 -1.16 5.74
N ALA A 43 30.99 -1.57 5.75
CA ALA A 43 30.61 -2.98 5.92
C ALA A 43 30.72 -3.83 4.64
N THR A 44 30.70 -3.19 3.47
CA THR A 44 30.58 -3.91 2.19
C THR A 44 31.87 -3.89 1.36
N LYS A 45 32.74 -2.89 1.57
CA LYS A 45 33.99 -2.71 0.80
C LYS A 45 34.87 -3.96 0.89
N GLY A 46 35.35 -4.43 -0.26
CA GLY A 46 36.21 -5.61 -0.38
C GLY A 46 35.47 -6.95 -0.52
N SER A 47 34.14 -6.97 -0.42
CA SER A 47 33.36 -8.20 -0.64
C SER A 47 33.21 -8.57 -2.13
N ARG A 48 32.92 -9.84 -2.42
CA ARG A 48 32.57 -10.28 -3.78
C ARG A 48 31.32 -9.57 -4.30
N PHE A 49 30.34 -9.34 -3.41
CA PHE A 49 29.13 -8.57 -3.73
C PHE A 49 29.48 -7.15 -4.19
N TYR A 50 30.36 -6.46 -3.46
CA TYR A 50 30.86 -5.13 -3.82
C TYR A 50 31.48 -5.09 -5.22
N GLY A 51 32.36 -6.05 -5.53
CA GLY A 51 32.97 -6.17 -6.87
C GLY A 51 31.94 -6.37 -7.98
N ASN A 52 30.89 -7.15 -7.72
CA ASN A 52 29.79 -7.34 -8.69
C ASN A 52 28.96 -6.06 -8.87
N GLU A 53 28.65 -5.33 -7.80
CA GLU A 53 27.93 -4.06 -7.89
C GLU A 53 28.73 -3.00 -8.65
N LEU A 54 30.06 -2.94 -8.46
CA LEU A 54 30.96 -2.11 -9.28
C LEU A 54 30.87 -2.47 -10.77
N LYS A 55 30.90 -3.77 -11.11
CA LYS A 55 30.80 -4.24 -12.51
C LYS A 55 29.46 -3.82 -13.12
N LYS A 56 28.35 -4.00 -12.40
CA LYS A 56 27.02 -3.58 -12.86
C LYS A 56 26.90 -2.07 -13.00
N GLU A 57 27.56 -1.30 -12.13
CA GLU A 57 27.60 0.16 -12.21
C GLU A 57 28.33 0.63 -13.46
N LYS A 58 29.49 0.04 -13.75
CA LYS A 58 30.21 0.29 -15.01
C LYS A 58 29.34 -0.01 -16.23
N GLN A 59 28.58 -1.12 -16.23
CA GLN A 59 27.68 -1.45 -17.33
C GLN A 59 26.55 -0.44 -17.51
N VAL A 60 25.97 0.07 -16.42
CA VAL A 60 24.93 1.11 -16.49
C VAL A 60 25.52 2.43 -16.99
N ASN A 61 26.71 2.80 -16.52
CA ASN A 61 27.40 4.00 -17.00
C ASN A 61 27.73 3.92 -18.49
N GLN A 62 28.17 2.76 -18.99
CA GLN A 62 28.39 2.56 -20.41
C GLN A 62 27.10 2.72 -21.22
N ARG A 63 25.96 2.21 -20.72
CA ARG A 63 24.67 2.39 -21.38
C ARG A 63 24.26 3.86 -21.43
N ILE A 64 24.48 4.61 -20.35
CA ILE A 64 24.22 6.04 -20.29
C ILE A 64 25.11 6.78 -21.29
N GLU A 65 26.40 6.46 -21.34
CA GLU A 65 27.33 7.08 -22.29
C GLU A 65 26.89 6.85 -23.74
N ASN A 66 26.55 5.60 -24.09
CA ASN A 66 26.04 5.27 -25.43
C ASN A 66 24.75 6.05 -25.76
N MET A 67 23.83 6.17 -24.80
CA MET A 67 22.60 6.94 -24.95
C MET A 67 22.88 8.43 -25.14
N MET A 68 23.86 9.00 -24.43
CA MET A 68 24.27 10.39 -24.58
C MET A 68 24.95 10.65 -25.94
N GLN A 69 25.74 9.68 -26.43
CA GLN A 69 26.30 9.74 -27.78
C GLN A 69 25.21 9.66 -28.86
N GLN A 70 24.18 8.83 -28.67
CA GLN A 70 23.00 8.80 -29.55
C GLN A 70 22.27 10.15 -29.53
N LYS A 71 22.02 10.71 -28.35
CA LYS A 71 21.41 12.04 -28.18
C LYS A 71 22.16 13.13 -28.95
N ALA A 72 23.49 13.12 -28.92
CA ALA A 72 24.31 14.10 -29.63
C ALA A 72 24.19 14.05 -31.16
N ARG A 73 23.76 12.91 -31.72
CA ARG A 73 23.57 12.73 -33.18
C ARG A 73 22.17 13.13 -33.66
N ILE A 74 21.23 13.34 -32.74
CA ILE A 74 19.84 13.69 -33.08
C ILE A 74 19.80 15.13 -33.61
N THR A 75 19.23 15.31 -34.79
CA THR A 75 19.08 16.64 -35.39
C THR A 75 17.82 17.34 -34.88
N SER A 76 17.81 18.67 -34.92
CA SER A 76 16.61 19.46 -34.58
C SER A 76 15.42 19.12 -35.48
N GLN A 77 15.65 18.66 -36.72
CA GLN A 77 14.59 18.23 -37.61
C GLN A 77 13.97 16.91 -37.13
N GLN A 78 14.78 15.90 -36.84
CA GLN A 78 14.30 14.62 -36.29
C GLN A 78 13.53 14.83 -34.99
N LEU A 79 14.00 15.73 -34.13
CA LEU A 79 13.32 16.06 -32.88
C LEU A 79 11.95 16.70 -33.12
N ARG A 80 11.80 17.59 -34.10
CA ARG A 80 10.50 18.18 -34.47
C ARG A 80 9.54 17.14 -35.06
N GLU A 81 10.03 16.24 -35.90
CA GLU A 81 9.22 15.16 -36.47
C GLU A 81 8.72 14.22 -35.37
N ALA A 82 9.62 13.82 -34.45
CA ALA A 82 9.27 13.04 -33.28
C ALA A 82 8.25 13.77 -32.39
N GLN A 83 8.41 15.07 -32.18
CA GLN A 83 7.48 15.89 -31.40
C GLN A 83 6.05 15.83 -31.97
N LEU A 84 5.88 15.99 -33.29
CA LEU A 84 4.58 15.91 -33.94
C LEU A 84 3.94 14.52 -33.83
N GLN A 85 4.75 13.45 -33.93
CA GLN A 85 4.26 12.08 -33.79
C GLN A 85 3.82 11.80 -32.35
N VAL A 86 4.65 12.16 -31.38
CA VAL A 86 4.38 11.93 -29.95
C VAL A 86 3.21 12.79 -29.46
N ASP A 87 3.07 14.02 -29.93
CA ASP A 87 1.94 14.89 -29.56
C ASP A 87 0.60 14.37 -30.09
N ARG A 88 0.59 13.80 -31.30
CA ARG A 88 -0.59 13.12 -31.85
C ARG A 88 -1.00 11.93 -30.98
N PHE A 89 -0.04 11.08 -30.62
CA PHE A 89 -0.30 9.95 -29.74
C PHE A 89 -0.73 10.41 -28.33
N ALA A 90 -0.13 11.47 -27.78
CA ALA A 90 -0.53 12.05 -26.51
C ALA A 90 -1.97 12.59 -26.54
N MET A 91 -2.39 13.18 -27.67
CA MET A 91 -3.76 13.65 -27.88
C MET A 91 -4.76 12.50 -27.89
N GLU A 92 -4.44 11.39 -28.54
CA GLU A 92 -5.25 10.15 -28.52
C GLU A 92 -5.38 9.60 -27.10
N LEU A 93 -4.28 9.55 -26.34
CA LEU A 93 -4.29 9.11 -24.95
C LEU A 93 -5.13 10.01 -24.03
N GLU A 94 -5.05 11.34 -24.21
CA GLU A 94 -5.87 12.29 -23.46
C GLU A 94 -7.36 12.18 -23.84
N HIS A 95 -7.68 11.93 -25.12
CA HIS A 95 -9.05 11.71 -25.57
C HIS A 95 -9.66 10.46 -24.92
N CYS A 96 -8.87 9.41 -24.76
CA CYS A 96 -9.27 8.15 -24.13
C CYS A 96 -9.13 8.15 -22.60
N ARG A 97 -8.89 9.32 -21.96
CA ARG A 97 -8.74 9.39 -20.50
C ARG A 97 -10.06 9.05 -19.81
N ASP A 98 -10.04 7.96 -19.06
CA ASP A 98 -11.15 7.56 -18.20
C ASP A 98 -10.90 8.00 -16.74
N LEU A 99 -11.82 8.81 -16.21
CA LEU A 99 -11.85 9.27 -14.82
C LEU A 99 -13.08 8.79 -14.05
N SER A 100 -13.93 7.97 -14.68
CA SER A 100 -15.19 7.51 -14.09
C SER A 100 -15.00 6.49 -12.96
N ASN A 101 -13.86 5.79 -12.98
CA ASN A 101 -13.54 4.74 -12.03
C ASN A 101 -12.91 5.28 -10.76
N THR A 102 -13.26 4.67 -9.62
CA THR A 102 -12.57 4.90 -8.34
C THR A 102 -11.77 3.65 -7.98
N ILE A 103 -10.45 3.75 -8.09
CA ILE A 103 -9.50 2.69 -7.78
C ILE A 103 -8.90 2.93 -6.41
N VAL A 104 -8.91 1.88 -5.59
CA VAL A 104 -8.28 1.88 -4.27
C VAL A 104 -7.12 0.90 -4.25
N HIS A 105 -5.97 1.37 -3.77
CA HIS A 105 -4.82 0.53 -3.43
C HIS A 105 -4.64 0.48 -1.92
N VAL A 106 -4.79 -0.71 -1.32
CA VAL A 106 -4.58 -0.92 0.13
C VAL A 106 -3.24 -1.62 0.36
N ASP A 107 -2.43 -1.08 1.27
CA ASP A 107 -1.08 -1.53 1.59
C ASP A 107 -0.87 -1.60 3.11
N MET A 108 -0.68 -2.81 3.64
CA MET A 108 -0.48 -3.07 5.08
C MET A 108 0.80 -2.42 5.60
N ASP A 109 0.72 -1.79 6.77
CA ASP A 109 1.86 -1.05 7.32
C ASP A 109 2.89 -1.96 7.97
N ALA A 110 4.11 -1.96 7.40
CA ALA A 110 5.23 -2.80 7.89
C ALA A 110 4.84 -4.27 8.13
N PHE A 111 3.98 -4.82 7.26
CA PHE A 111 3.17 -6.03 7.48
C PHE A 111 3.77 -7.11 8.39
N TYR A 112 4.86 -7.78 7.98
CA TYR A 112 5.43 -8.88 8.77
C TYR A 112 5.92 -8.41 10.16
N ALA A 113 6.58 -7.25 10.23
CA ALA A 113 7.03 -6.73 11.52
C ALA A 113 5.84 -6.35 12.41
N ALA A 114 4.76 -5.82 11.84
CA ALA A 114 3.56 -5.49 12.59
C ALA A 114 2.85 -6.75 13.14
N VAL A 115 2.83 -7.85 12.37
CA VAL A 115 2.33 -9.15 12.85
C VAL A 115 3.14 -9.64 14.06
N GLU A 116 4.47 -9.61 13.97
CA GLU A 116 5.33 -10.05 15.08
C GLU A 116 5.21 -9.13 16.31
N MET A 117 5.03 -7.81 16.13
CA MET A 117 4.78 -6.86 17.22
C MET A 117 3.43 -7.09 17.92
N ARG A 118 2.41 -7.54 17.17
CA ARG A 118 1.10 -7.88 17.73
C ARG A 118 1.18 -9.14 18.58
N ASP A 119 1.83 -10.18 18.05
CA ASP A 119 1.91 -11.49 18.70
C ASP A 119 2.89 -11.49 19.89
N ASN A 120 3.90 -10.61 19.87
CA ASN A 120 4.82 -10.39 20.99
C ASN A 120 4.88 -8.89 21.36
N PRO A 121 4.09 -8.45 22.36
CA PRO A 121 4.01 -7.05 22.78
C PRO A 121 5.35 -6.45 23.25
N GLU A 122 6.33 -7.25 23.70
CA GLU A 122 7.65 -6.75 24.12
C GLU A 122 8.46 -6.12 22.96
N LEU A 123 8.04 -6.38 21.71
CA LEU A 123 8.67 -5.85 20.51
C LEU A 123 8.09 -4.50 20.06
N LYS A 124 6.96 -4.07 20.63
CA LYS A 124 6.17 -2.94 20.12
C LYS A 124 6.97 -1.64 20.04
N ASP A 125 7.73 -1.33 21.08
CA ASP A 125 8.48 -0.07 21.20
C ASP A 125 9.97 -0.21 20.86
N LYS A 126 10.37 -1.35 20.27
CA LYS A 126 11.77 -1.66 19.93
C LYS A 126 11.98 -1.62 18.41
N PRO A 127 13.18 -1.27 17.92
CA PRO A 127 13.49 -1.42 16.51
C PRO A 127 13.59 -2.90 16.17
N ILE A 128 12.72 -3.36 15.27
CA ILE A 128 12.72 -4.75 14.81
C ILE A 128 12.77 -4.85 13.28
N ALA A 129 13.31 -5.97 12.82
CA ALA A 129 13.24 -6.39 11.43
C ALA A 129 12.90 -7.87 11.33
N VAL A 130 12.25 -8.26 10.24
CA VAL A 130 11.90 -9.67 9.98
C VAL A 130 12.79 -10.20 8.87
N GLY A 131 13.43 -11.34 9.10
CA GLY A 131 14.35 -11.98 8.16
C GLY A 131 15.46 -12.73 8.89
N SER A 132 16.69 -12.58 8.40
CA SER A 132 17.88 -13.21 8.97
C SER A 132 19.09 -12.26 8.90
N MET A 133 20.22 -12.71 9.45
CA MET A 133 21.50 -12.01 9.30
C MET A 133 21.91 -11.84 7.82
N SER A 134 21.46 -12.73 6.94
CA SER A 134 21.76 -12.68 5.51
C SER A 134 20.88 -11.67 4.77
N MET A 135 19.58 -11.60 5.09
CA MET A 135 18.65 -10.72 4.39
C MET A 135 17.41 -10.39 5.21
N LEU A 136 17.01 -9.11 5.19
CA LEU A 136 15.78 -8.62 5.82
C LEU A 136 14.64 -8.49 4.79
N SER A 137 13.48 -9.03 5.12
CA SER A 137 12.25 -8.91 4.34
C SER A 137 11.54 -7.59 4.61
N THR A 138 11.50 -7.14 5.86
CA THR A 138 10.93 -5.85 6.25
C THR A 138 11.48 -5.37 7.59
N SER A 139 11.18 -4.12 7.94
CA SER A 139 11.50 -3.47 9.20
C SER A 139 10.31 -2.63 9.68
N ASN A 140 10.14 -2.53 11.00
CA ASN A 140 9.16 -1.63 11.59
C ASN A 140 9.63 -0.16 11.46
N TYR A 141 8.72 0.78 11.70
CA TYR A 141 9.01 2.20 11.55
C TYR A 141 10.07 2.71 12.52
N HIS A 142 10.20 2.12 13.72
CA HIS A 142 11.29 2.43 14.65
C HIS A 142 12.66 2.10 14.06
N ALA A 143 12.83 0.91 13.47
CA ALA A 143 14.08 0.52 12.82
C ALA A 143 14.39 1.35 11.55
N ARG A 144 13.36 1.77 10.81
CA ARG A 144 13.53 2.62 9.60
C ARG A 144 14.20 3.96 9.90
N ARG A 145 14.01 4.51 11.10
CA ARG A 145 14.69 5.74 11.57
C ARG A 145 16.21 5.60 11.64
N PHE A 146 16.74 4.39 11.63
CA PHE A 146 18.19 4.11 11.58
C PHE A 146 18.69 3.78 10.16
N GLY A 147 17.82 3.85 9.15
CA GLY A 147 18.13 3.42 7.79
C GLY A 147 17.89 1.93 7.52
N VAL A 148 17.44 1.15 8.52
CA VAL A 148 17.19 -0.29 8.36
C VAL A 148 15.94 -0.51 7.50
N ARG A 149 16.07 -1.28 6.43
CA ARG A 149 15.00 -1.47 5.43
C ARG A 149 14.99 -2.87 4.82
N ALA A 150 13.91 -3.17 4.10
CA ALA A 150 13.80 -4.38 3.29
C ALA A 150 14.92 -4.47 2.25
N ALA A 151 15.31 -5.71 1.92
CA ALA A 151 16.42 -6.04 1.01
C ALA A 151 17.80 -5.55 1.49
N MET A 152 17.95 -5.29 2.79
CA MET A 152 19.23 -5.03 3.44
C MET A 152 19.72 -6.30 4.15
N PRO A 153 21.01 -6.66 4.08
CA PRO A 153 21.56 -7.72 4.90
C PRO A 153 21.46 -7.42 6.40
N GLY A 154 21.05 -8.39 7.20
CA GLY A 154 20.86 -8.22 8.64
C GLY A 154 22.13 -7.82 9.39
N PHE A 155 23.30 -8.30 8.96
CA PHE A 155 24.58 -7.89 9.55
C PHE A 155 24.90 -6.40 9.33
N ILE A 156 24.48 -5.82 8.20
CA ILE A 156 24.62 -4.37 7.94
C ILE A 156 23.63 -3.61 8.80
N ALA A 157 22.38 -4.10 8.87
CA ALA A 157 21.35 -3.49 9.69
C ALA A 157 21.73 -3.43 11.18
N LYS A 158 22.38 -4.47 11.71
CA LYS A 158 22.94 -4.49 13.06
C LYS A 158 24.07 -3.48 13.28
N ARG A 159 24.84 -3.14 12.25
CA ARG A 159 25.84 -2.06 12.35
C ARG A 159 25.19 -0.67 12.37
N LEU A 160 24.07 -0.50 11.67
CA LEU A 160 23.27 0.73 11.70
C LEU A 160 22.51 0.89 13.02
N CYS A 161 22.00 -0.21 13.57
CA CYS A 161 21.24 -0.26 14.81
C CYS A 161 21.69 -1.49 15.63
N PRO A 162 22.65 -1.34 16.57
CA PRO A 162 23.18 -2.47 17.36
C PRO A 162 22.11 -3.21 18.17
N HIS A 163 21.12 -2.48 18.67
CA HIS A 163 20.00 -2.99 19.47
C HIS A 163 18.82 -3.49 18.62
N LEU A 164 18.95 -3.58 17.29
CA LEU A 164 17.93 -4.12 16.38
C LEU A 164 17.59 -5.56 16.73
N ILE A 165 16.32 -5.91 16.87
CA ILE A 165 15.89 -7.31 17.03
C ILE A 165 15.55 -7.88 15.65
N ILE A 166 16.19 -8.98 15.26
CA ILE A 166 15.89 -9.68 14.00
C ILE A 166 15.02 -10.89 14.34
N VAL A 167 13.77 -10.86 13.91
CA VAL A 167 12.79 -11.93 14.10
C VAL A 167 12.77 -12.84 12.86
N PRO A 168 12.80 -14.18 13.01
CA PRO A 168 12.65 -15.11 11.89
C PRO A 168 11.32 -14.94 11.15
N LEU A 169 11.27 -15.37 9.89
CA LEU A 169 10.05 -15.34 9.07
C LEU A 169 9.07 -16.45 9.49
N ASN A 170 7.78 -16.12 9.63
CA ASN A 170 6.70 -17.09 9.80
C ASN A 170 5.62 -16.88 8.72
N PHE A 171 5.77 -17.55 7.58
CA PHE A 171 4.87 -17.35 6.44
C PHE A 171 3.44 -17.82 6.68
N ASP A 172 3.22 -18.84 7.51
CA ASP A 172 1.89 -19.36 7.79
C ASP A 172 1.03 -18.35 8.55
N LYS A 173 1.61 -17.69 9.56
CA LYS A 173 0.98 -16.55 10.25
C LYS A 173 0.59 -15.45 9.26
N TYR A 174 1.52 -15.06 8.39
CA TYR A 174 1.28 -13.97 7.44
C TYR A 174 0.19 -14.31 6.42
N ARG A 175 0.12 -15.57 5.96
CA ARG A 175 -0.94 -16.06 5.07
C ARG A 175 -2.30 -16.01 5.75
N VAL A 176 -2.40 -16.43 7.01
CA VAL A 176 -3.66 -16.37 7.80
C VAL A 176 -4.14 -14.93 7.93
N VAL A 177 -3.26 -14.00 8.32
CA VAL A 177 -3.63 -12.58 8.44
C VAL A 177 -4.00 -11.99 7.08
N SER A 178 -3.28 -12.33 6.01
CA SER A 178 -3.62 -11.89 4.66
C SER A 178 -5.02 -12.35 4.23
N LYS A 179 -5.43 -13.59 4.57
CA LYS A 179 -6.79 -14.08 4.34
C LYS A 179 -7.83 -13.25 5.11
N GLN A 180 -7.55 -12.92 6.38
CA GLN A 180 -8.44 -12.08 7.19
C GLN A 180 -8.63 -10.67 6.58
N VAL A 181 -7.55 -10.05 6.11
CA VAL A 181 -7.59 -8.76 5.39
C VAL A 181 -8.42 -8.88 4.12
N GLY A 182 -8.21 -9.94 3.34
CA GLY A 182 -9.01 -10.22 2.13
C GLY A 182 -10.51 -10.29 2.39
N ILE A 183 -10.93 -10.88 3.51
CA ILE A 183 -12.35 -10.92 3.91
C ILE A 183 -12.88 -9.50 4.22
N CYS A 184 -12.05 -8.60 4.77
CA CYS A 184 -12.46 -7.21 5.00
C CYS A 184 -12.73 -6.45 3.69
N LEU A 185 -12.11 -6.88 2.59
CA LEU A 185 -12.16 -6.22 1.28
C LEU A 185 -13.22 -6.83 0.34
N ALA A 186 -13.62 -8.09 0.58
CA ALA A 186 -14.61 -8.79 -0.24
C ALA A 186 -15.97 -8.06 -0.36
N PRO A 187 -16.53 -7.42 0.70
CA PRO A 187 -17.84 -6.77 0.61
C PRO A 187 -17.88 -5.49 -0.23
N THR A 188 -16.75 -4.96 -0.68
CA THR A 188 -16.65 -3.71 -1.45
C THR A 188 -16.45 -3.92 -2.96
N SER A 189 -16.70 -5.14 -3.45
CA SER A 189 -16.77 -5.57 -4.87
C SER A 189 -15.45 -5.57 -5.66
N ILE A 190 -15.10 -6.78 -6.15
CA ILE A 190 -14.07 -7.13 -7.15
C ILE A 190 -12.62 -6.84 -6.72
N CYS A 191 -12.03 -7.79 -5.98
CA CYS A 191 -10.59 -7.82 -5.66
C CYS A 191 -9.89 -8.94 -6.45
N SER A 192 -8.89 -8.59 -7.26
CA SER A 192 -7.88 -9.50 -7.78
C SER A 192 -6.71 -9.56 -6.79
N TRP A 193 -6.33 -10.77 -6.37
CA TRP A 193 -5.25 -11.03 -5.42
C TRP A 193 -3.89 -11.07 -6.12
N VAL A 194 -2.93 -10.25 -5.69
CA VAL A 194 -1.50 -10.60 -5.75
C VAL A 194 -0.82 -10.06 -4.50
N SER A 195 -0.36 -10.97 -3.63
CA SER A 195 0.50 -10.80 -2.45
C SER A 195 0.78 -9.35 -2.01
N CYS A 196 0.23 -8.96 -0.85
CA CYS A 196 0.36 -7.65 -0.19
C CYS A 196 -0.15 -6.41 -0.96
N ARG A 197 -0.79 -6.55 -2.13
CA ARG A 197 -1.40 -5.43 -2.87
C ARG A 197 -2.83 -5.77 -3.20
N ILE A 198 -3.78 -5.12 -2.53
CA ILE A 198 -5.18 -5.21 -2.93
C ILE A 198 -5.48 -4.02 -3.84
N ARG A 199 -6.00 -4.34 -5.02
CA ARG A 199 -6.64 -3.40 -5.94
C ARG A 199 -8.13 -3.68 -5.91
N SER A 200 -8.94 -2.69 -5.56
CA SER A 200 -10.40 -2.77 -5.63
C SER A 200 -10.97 -1.64 -6.48
N GLN A 201 -11.95 -1.98 -7.30
CA GLN A 201 -12.73 -1.03 -8.09
C GLN A 201 -14.08 -0.84 -7.39
N LEU A 202 -14.32 0.34 -6.84
CA LEU A 202 -15.58 0.62 -6.16
C LEU A 202 -16.68 0.86 -7.20
N GLN A 203 -17.58 -0.11 -7.37
CA GLN A 203 -18.84 0.11 -8.08
C GLN A 203 -19.89 0.46 -7.02
N MET A 204 -20.55 1.62 -7.13
CA MET A 204 -21.21 2.30 -6.01
C MET A 204 -22.75 2.14 -5.97
N PRO A 205 -23.32 1.07 -5.37
CA PRO A 205 -24.70 1.05 -4.88
C PRO A 205 -24.83 1.58 -3.43
N ARG A 206 -23.74 2.11 -2.84
CA ARG A 206 -23.68 2.54 -1.42
C ARG A 206 -24.45 3.82 -1.11
N HIS A 207 -24.73 4.67 -2.10
CA HIS A 207 -25.44 5.94 -1.90
C HIS A 207 -26.81 5.75 -1.24
N ASN A 208 -27.46 4.61 -1.47
CA ASN A 208 -28.79 4.30 -0.94
C ASN A 208 -28.74 3.36 0.27
N TRP A 209 -27.56 3.10 0.85
CA TRP A 209 -27.45 2.22 2.00
C TRP A 209 -27.91 2.91 3.29
N PRO A 210 -28.81 2.27 4.05
CA PRO A 210 -29.25 2.80 5.33
C PRO A 210 -28.09 2.72 6.35
N GLU A 211 -28.17 3.47 7.43
CA GLU A 211 -27.06 3.61 8.38
C GLU A 211 -26.63 2.28 9.01
N GLU A 212 -27.57 1.36 9.23
CA GLU A 212 -27.31 0.06 9.86
C GLU A 212 -26.34 -0.78 9.04
N ARG A 213 -26.39 -0.67 7.70
CA ARG A 213 -25.44 -1.36 6.80
C ARG A 213 -24.05 -0.73 6.77
N ARG A 214 -23.91 0.49 7.28
CA ARG A 214 -22.65 1.26 7.36
C ARG A 214 -22.16 1.42 8.80
N ARG A 215 -22.84 0.77 9.76
CA ARG A 215 -22.55 0.81 11.19
C ARG A 215 -21.71 -0.41 11.58
N TYR A 216 -20.66 -0.16 12.35
CA TYR A 216 -19.81 -1.20 12.91
C TYR A 216 -19.59 -0.96 14.39
N PHE A 217 -19.51 -2.05 15.15
CA PHE A 217 -19.25 -2.00 16.59
C PHE A 217 -17.74 -2.03 16.86
N ILE A 218 -17.30 -1.20 17.80
CA ILE A 218 -15.89 -1.17 18.24
C ILE A 218 -15.68 -2.33 19.21
N LYS A 219 -14.64 -3.13 18.98
CA LYS A 219 -14.17 -4.08 19.99
C LYS A 219 -13.39 -3.32 21.07
N THR A 220 -14.04 -3.01 22.18
CA THR A 220 -13.33 -2.66 23.42
C THR A 220 -12.66 -3.93 23.93
N GLY A 221 -11.33 -3.91 24.10
CA GLY A 221 -10.61 -5.04 24.66
C GLY A 221 -11.18 -5.42 26.03
N ASN A 222 -11.25 -6.73 26.32
CA ASN A 222 -11.64 -7.25 27.62
C ASN A 222 -10.86 -6.53 28.74
N SER A 223 -11.55 -5.68 29.49
CA SER A 223 -11.29 -5.55 30.92
C SER A 223 -12.18 -6.60 31.57
N ALA A 224 -11.59 -7.75 31.89
CA ALA A 224 -12.00 -8.42 33.10
C ALA A 224 -11.62 -7.48 34.26
N GLU A 225 -12.48 -7.40 35.27
CA GLU A 225 -12.35 -6.62 36.52
C GLU A 225 -12.70 -5.13 36.42
N ASN A 226 -13.94 -4.82 36.80
CA ASN A 226 -14.27 -3.89 37.88
C ASN A 226 -15.77 -4.00 38.16
N ASP A 227 -16.13 -4.98 38.99
CA ASP A 227 -17.39 -4.97 39.74
C ASP A 227 -17.22 -4.00 40.91
N GLU A 228 -17.98 -2.90 40.93
CA GLU A 228 -18.51 -2.36 42.18
C GLU A 228 -19.89 -1.72 41.96
N PRO A 229 -20.80 -1.80 42.97
CA PRO A 229 -22.23 -1.70 42.76
C PRO A 229 -22.76 -0.28 43.04
N GLY A 230 -23.47 0.28 42.07
CA GLY A 230 -24.03 1.64 42.13
C GLY A 230 -25.55 1.68 42.03
N LYS A 231 -26.21 1.53 43.19
CA LYS A 231 -27.53 2.05 43.59
C LYS A 231 -28.79 1.65 42.81
N GLU A 232 -29.52 0.75 43.46
CA GLU A 232 -30.97 0.59 43.43
C GLU A 232 -31.73 1.92 43.50
N VAL A 233 -32.70 2.10 42.60
CA VAL A 233 -33.99 2.72 42.96
C VAL A 233 -35.08 1.77 42.50
N ASN A 234 -35.67 1.12 43.49
CA ASN A 234 -36.85 0.28 43.39
C ASN A 234 -38.02 1.05 42.76
N ASN A 235 -38.79 0.38 41.91
CA ASN A 235 -40.22 0.24 42.18
C ASN A 235 -40.72 -1.09 41.64
N LEU A 236 -41.32 -1.82 42.56
CA LEU A 236 -41.78 -3.20 42.50
C LEU A 236 -43.02 -3.37 41.61
N SER A 237 -43.16 -4.56 41.04
CA SER A 237 -44.25 -5.47 41.46
C SER A 237 -43.90 -6.92 41.11
N GLU A 238 -44.04 -7.78 42.10
CA GLU A 238 -43.73 -9.21 42.16
C GLU A 238 -44.65 -10.06 41.25
N TYR A 239 -44.48 -11.39 41.37
CA TYR A 239 -45.29 -12.51 40.85
C TYR A 239 -45.09 -12.76 39.33
N GLU A 240 -44.52 -13.87 38.83
CA GLU A 240 -44.62 -15.26 39.27
C GLU A 240 -43.36 -16.08 38.95
N LEU A 241 -43.05 -16.97 39.91
CA LEU A 241 -42.14 -18.08 39.78
C LEU A 241 -42.66 -19.16 38.82
N SER A 242 -41.74 -19.82 38.13
CA SER A 242 -41.57 -21.29 38.07
C SER A 242 -41.38 -21.86 36.66
N ALA A 243 -40.21 -22.51 36.52
CA ALA A 243 -39.89 -23.73 35.77
C ALA A 243 -40.27 -23.88 34.27
N SER A 244 -39.18 -23.92 33.46
CA SER A 244 -38.84 -24.69 32.23
C SER A 244 -39.83 -25.75 31.67
N PRO A 245 -39.81 -26.10 30.34
CA PRO A 245 -38.81 -27.03 29.69
C PRO A 245 -38.51 -26.81 28.16
N LEU A 246 -37.33 -27.11 27.60
CA LEU A 246 -36.80 -28.33 26.88
C LEU A 246 -37.74 -28.94 25.79
N LEU A 247 -37.48 -28.90 24.47
CA LEU A 247 -36.60 -29.67 23.52
C LEU A 247 -36.97 -31.18 23.26
N PHE A 248 -37.56 -31.45 22.06
CA PHE A 248 -37.69 -32.67 21.16
C PHE A 248 -37.98 -34.10 21.76
N GLU A 249 -38.65 -35.11 21.15
CA GLU A 249 -39.17 -35.49 19.81
C GLU A 249 -40.21 -36.68 19.91
N ASP A 250 -40.75 -37.15 18.75
CA ASP A 250 -41.47 -38.42 18.40
C ASP A 250 -43.03 -38.50 18.21
N SER A 251 -43.46 -39.33 17.23
CA SER A 251 -44.65 -39.23 16.30
C SER A 251 -45.96 -40.01 16.68
N PRO A 252 -46.96 -40.31 15.77
CA PRO A 252 -48.31 -39.69 15.53
C PRO A 252 -49.52 -40.68 15.74
N PRO A 253 -50.74 -40.59 15.12
CA PRO A 253 -51.66 -39.49 14.72
C PRO A 253 -53.07 -39.58 15.42
N ASP A 254 -53.93 -38.55 15.38
CA ASP A 254 -55.32 -38.62 14.83
C ASP A 254 -56.24 -37.39 15.12
N LEU A 255 -57.10 -37.12 14.12
CA LEU A 255 -58.39 -36.38 14.12
C LEU A 255 -58.44 -34.83 14.14
N GLN A 256 -58.80 -34.29 12.95
CA GLN A 256 -59.41 -32.98 12.62
C GLN A 256 -60.89 -32.87 13.08
N PRO A 257 -61.68 -31.76 12.85
CA PRO A 257 -61.44 -30.34 12.41
C PRO A 257 -62.29 -29.31 13.25
N PRO A 258 -62.72 -28.12 12.75
CA PRO A 258 -62.00 -26.97 12.18
C PRO A 258 -62.30 -25.63 12.91
N GLY A 259 -61.46 -24.60 12.71
CA GLY A 259 -61.84 -23.20 13.03
C GLY A 259 -60.68 -22.20 13.00
N ASN A 260 -60.49 -21.53 11.86
CA ASN A 260 -59.68 -20.31 11.69
C ASN A 260 -60.61 -19.08 11.79
N PRO A 261 -60.12 -17.82 11.81
CA PRO A 261 -58.79 -17.31 12.21
C PRO A 261 -58.91 -16.07 13.14
N SER A 262 -57.83 -15.61 13.79
CA SER A 262 -57.45 -14.18 13.89
C SER A 262 -56.28 -13.93 14.86
N GLN A 263 -55.25 -13.26 14.33
CA GLN A 263 -54.35 -12.30 14.99
C GLN A 263 -53.70 -12.69 16.33
N VAL A 264 -52.41 -13.04 16.28
CA VAL A 264 -51.54 -12.94 17.46
C VAL A 264 -50.34 -12.06 17.15
N ASN A 265 -50.28 -11.02 17.98
CA ASN A 265 -49.34 -9.93 18.08
C ASN A 265 -48.01 -10.42 18.69
N CYS A 266 -46.89 -10.29 17.98
CA CYS A 266 -45.57 -10.66 18.53
C CYS A 266 -45.07 -9.57 19.48
N LYS A 267 -45.02 -9.86 20.79
CA LYS A 267 -44.39 -9.02 21.80
C LYS A 267 -42.86 -9.12 21.72
N GLU A 268 -42.21 -7.97 21.51
CA GLU A 268 -40.79 -7.76 21.64
C GLU A 268 -40.32 -8.04 23.08
N GLN A 269 -39.31 -8.89 23.23
CA GLN A 269 -38.59 -9.08 24.48
C GLN A 269 -37.44 -8.06 24.56
N ASN A 270 -37.58 -7.10 25.46
CA ASN A 270 -36.55 -6.12 25.82
C ASN A 270 -35.36 -6.80 26.50
N LYS A 271 -34.28 -7.03 25.75
CA LYS A 271 -32.94 -7.28 26.31
C LYS A 271 -32.34 -5.93 26.70
N LEU A 272 -31.97 -5.74 27.97
CA LEU A 272 -31.15 -4.60 28.41
C LEU A 272 -29.87 -4.54 27.55
N GLN A 273 -29.80 -3.56 26.65
CA GLN A 273 -28.63 -3.33 25.81
C GLN A 273 -27.67 -2.41 26.57
N ILE A 274 -26.57 -2.98 27.05
CA ILE A 274 -25.37 -2.20 27.37
C ILE A 274 -24.99 -1.45 26.08
N PRO A 275 -24.88 -0.11 26.07
CA PRO A 275 -24.64 0.64 24.84
C PRO A 275 -23.24 0.30 24.29
N GLN A 276 -23.18 -0.62 23.33
CA GLN A 276 -21.95 -0.94 22.62
C GLN A 276 -21.58 0.26 21.73
N LYS A 277 -20.37 0.80 21.93
CA LYS A 277 -19.88 1.93 21.14
C LYS A 277 -19.82 1.54 19.66
N SER A 278 -20.61 2.22 18.83
CA SER A 278 -20.69 1.99 17.39
C SER A 278 -20.21 3.21 16.60
N VAL A 279 -19.73 2.97 15.38
CA VAL A 279 -19.32 3.99 14.42
C VAL A 279 -20.05 3.79 13.11
N VAL A 280 -20.41 4.88 12.44
CA VAL A 280 -21.07 4.86 11.13
C VAL A 280 -20.16 5.57 10.13
N PHE A 281 -19.97 4.96 8.97
CA PHE A 281 -19.15 5.54 7.89
C PHE A 281 -20.03 6.10 6.77
N GLY A 282 -19.63 7.22 6.18
CA GLY A 282 -20.36 7.85 5.07
C GLY A 282 -20.43 7.03 3.76
N THR A 283 -20.83 7.72 2.69
CA THR A 283 -21.02 7.15 1.35
C THR A 283 -19.91 7.52 0.36
N SER A 284 -19.07 8.51 0.69
CA SER A 284 -17.95 8.93 -0.16
C SER A 284 -16.88 7.83 -0.27
N ALA A 285 -16.08 7.87 -1.34
CA ALA A 285 -14.96 6.94 -1.51
C ALA A 285 -13.99 6.99 -0.33
N GLU A 286 -13.74 8.18 0.22
CA GLU A 286 -12.87 8.38 1.36
C GLU A 286 -13.41 7.66 2.62
N GLU A 287 -14.72 7.77 2.88
CA GLU A 287 -15.39 7.12 3.99
C GLU A 287 -15.41 5.59 3.86
N VAL A 288 -15.62 5.08 2.64
CA VAL A 288 -15.52 3.63 2.38
C VAL A 288 -14.12 3.11 2.70
N VAL A 289 -13.08 3.85 2.33
CA VAL A 289 -11.70 3.43 2.61
C VAL A 289 -11.36 3.55 4.09
N LYS A 290 -11.89 4.55 4.81
CA LYS A 290 -11.80 4.61 6.27
C LYS A 290 -12.47 3.41 6.92
N GLU A 291 -13.65 3.01 6.44
CA GLU A 291 -14.34 1.80 6.90
C GLU A 291 -13.49 0.56 6.67
N ILE A 292 -12.92 0.38 5.47
CA ILE A 292 -12.05 -0.76 5.15
C ILE A 292 -10.88 -0.83 6.14
N ARG A 293 -10.18 0.29 6.34
CA ARG A 293 -9.03 0.37 7.26
C ARG A 293 -9.46 0.06 8.69
N PHE A 294 -10.58 0.61 9.15
CA PHE A 294 -11.15 0.31 10.45
C PHE A 294 -11.45 -1.18 10.61
N ARG A 295 -12.11 -1.81 9.63
CA ARG A 295 -12.44 -3.25 9.67
C ARG A 295 -11.19 -4.12 9.67
N ILE A 296 -10.12 -3.72 8.97
CA ILE A 296 -8.83 -4.40 9.01
C ILE A 296 -8.25 -4.31 10.43
N GLU A 297 -8.23 -3.12 11.03
CA GLU A 297 -7.71 -2.91 12.38
C GLU A 297 -8.51 -3.69 13.43
N GLN A 298 -9.85 -3.62 13.42
CA GLN A 298 -10.70 -4.36 14.36
C GLN A 298 -10.59 -5.89 14.23
N LYS A 299 -10.25 -6.38 13.03
CA LYS A 299 -10.14 -7.82 12.78
C LYS A 299 -8.74 -8.36 13.07
N THR A 300 -7.71 -7.58 12.78
CA THR A 300 -6.32 -8.08 12.74
C THR A 300 -5.42 -7.44 13.78
N THR A 301 -5.84 -6.34 14.42
CA THR A 301 -5.01 -5.44 15.26
C THR A 301 -3.83 -4.82 14.50
N LEU A 302 -3.92 -4.76 13.17
CA LEU A 302 -2.90 -4.18 12.29
C LEU A 302 -3.49 -3.02 11.50
N THR A 303 -2.65 -2.04 11.16
CA THR A 303 -3.06 -0.88 10.35
C THR A 303 -2.71 -1.07 8.88
N ALA A 304 -3.44 -0.35 8.04
CA ALA A 304 -3.16 -0.24 6.62
C ALA A 304 -3.25 1.22 6.17
N SER A 305 -2.45 1.54 5.16
CA SER A 305 -2.59 2.77 4.39
C SER A 305 -3.25 2.50 3.05
N ALA A 306 -3.90 3.52 2.50
CA ALA A 306 -4.63 3.38 1.25
C ALA A 306 -4.54 4.60 0.35
N GLY A 307 -4.54 4.36 -0.96
CA GLY A 307 -4.58 5.41 -1.98
C GLY A 307 -5.84 5.29 -2.82
N ILE A 308 -6.50 6.41 -3.06
CA ILE A 308 -7.73 6.52 -3.85
C ILE A 308 -7.43 7.37 -5.07
N ALA A 309 -7.66 6.85 -6.28
CA ALA A 309 -7.41 7.61 -7.51
C ALA A 309 -8.22 7.06 -8.69
N PRO A 310 -8.24 7.77 -9.83
CA PRO A 310 -8.96 7.31 -11.02
C PRO A 310 -8.38 6.06 -11.70
N ASN A 311 -7.10 5.76 -11.46
CA ASN A 311 -6.42 4.61 -12.05
C ASN A 311 -5.44 3.93 -11.08
N THR A 312 -5.03 2.73 -11.44
CA THR A 312 -4.15 1.86 -10.63
C THR A 312 -2.77 2.45 -10.35
N MET A 313 -2.20 3.20 -11.28
CA MET A 313 -0.87 3.80 -11.13
C MET A 313 -0.89 4.87 -10.04
N LEU A 314 -1.84 5.82 -10.14
CA LEU A 314 -2.02 6.89 -9.18
C LEU A 314 -2.41 6.35 -7.80
N ALA A 315 -3.35 5.40 -7.73
CA ALA A 315 -3.81 4.83 -6.46
C ALA A 315 -2.64 4.19 -5.68
N LYS A 316 -1.72 3.51 -6.39
CA LYS A 316 -0.51 2.96 -5.77
C LYS A 316 0.38 4.05 -5.16
N VAL A 317 0.62 5.14 -5.89
CA VAL A 317 1.44 6.26 -5.39
C VAL A 317 0.78 6.91 -4.18
N CYS A 318 -0.53 7.16 -4.24
CA CYS A 318 -1.31 7.72 -3.14
C CYS A 318 -1.21 6.90 -1.86
N SER A 319 -1.20 5.55 -1.97
CA SER A 319 -1.13 4.66 -0.80
C SER A 319 0.14 4.79 0.04
N ASP A 320 1.22 5.32 -0.56
CA ASP A 320 2.49 5.54 0.13
C ASP A 320 2.61 6.95 0.73
N LYS A 321 1.78 7.91 0.31
CA LYS A 321 1.94 9.34 0.66
C LYS A 321 1.71 9.63 2.14
N ASN A 322 0.66 9.04 2.72
CA ASN A 322 0.27 9.22 4.12
C ASN A 322 0.53 7.95 4.94
N LYS A 323 1.63 7.24 4.67
CA LYS A 323 2.06 6.10 5.52
C LYS A 323 2.77 6.60 6.78
N PRO A 324 2.62 5.90 7.93
CA PRO A 324 1.72 4.77 8.19
C PRO A 324 0.28 5.17 8.56
N ASN A 325 -0.63 4.21 8.50
CA ASN A 325 -2.02 4.31 8.97
C ASN A 325 -2.77 5.56 8.49
N GLY A 326 -2.66 5.84 7.20
CA GLY A 326 -3.28 7.01 6.58
C GLY A 326 -3.72 6.75 5.16
N GLN A 327 -4.53 7.65 4.62
CA GLN A 327 -5.04 7.55 3.26
C GLN A 327 -4.90 8.87 2.51
N TYR A 328 -4.88 8.80 1.18
CA TYR A 328 -4.82 9.97 0.31
C TYR A 328 -5.66 9.76 -0.94
N GLN A 329 -6.42 10.79 -1.33
CA GLN A 329 -7.28 10.76 -2.52
C GLN A 329 -6.83 11.80 -3.55
N ILE A 330 -6.82 11.39 -4.82
CA ILE A 330 -6.87 12.30 -5.96
C ILE A 330 -8.31 12.32 -6.46
N LEU A 331 -8.90 13.51 -6.52
CA LEU A 331 -10.26 13.68 -7.04
C LEU A 331 -10.33 13.30 -8.53
N PRO A 332 -11.46 12.78 -9.02
CA PRO A 332 -11.62 12.33 -10.39
C PRO A 332 -11.79 13.50 -11.37
N SER A 333 -10.82 14.43 -11.38
CA SER A 333 -10.75 15.53 -12.33
C SER A 333 -9.35 15.58 -12.97
N ARG A 334 -9.29 15.98 -14.25
CA ARG A 334 -8.02 16.11 -14.95
C ARG A 334 -7.09 17.09 -14.24
N GLN A 335 -7.64 18.20 -13.73
CA GLN A 335 -6.87 19.22 -13.02
C GLN A 335 -6.18 18.64 -11.77
N ALA A 336 -6.92 17.91 -10.92
CA ALA A 336 -6.35 17.29 -9.72
C ALA A 336 -5.27 16.24 -10.06
N VAL A 337 -5.46 15.47 -11.13
CA VAL A 337 -4.45 14.51 -11.63
C VAL A 337 -3.17 15.23 -12.06
N MET A 338 -3.30 16.30 -12.86
CA MET A 338 -2.13 17.01 -13.39
C MET A 338 -1.39 17.80 -12.30
N GLU A 339 -2.11 18.41 -11.36
CA GLU A 339 -1.52 19.06 -10.18
C GLU A 339 -0.72 18.06 -9.33
N PHE A 340 -1.26 16.85 -9.13
CA PHE A 340 -0.55 15.80 -8.41
C PHE A 340 0.70 15.30 -9.15
N ILE A 341 0.60 15.13 -10.48
CA ILE A 341 1.68 14.56 -11.30
C ILE A 341 2.83 15.53 -11.51
N LYS A 342 2.56 16.83 -11.63
CA LYS A 342 3.54 17.86 -12.01
C LYS A 342 4.86 17.74 -11.23
N ASP A 343 4.77 17.70 -9.91
CA ASP A 343 5.95 17.71 -9.02
C ASP A 343 6.33 16.30 -8.51
N LEU A 344 5.68 15.26 -9.02
CA LEU A 344 5.91 13.88 -8.56
C LEU A 344 7.27 13.37 -9.06
N PRO A 345 8.18 12.94 -8.16
CA PRO A 345 9.45 12.35 -8.59
C PRO A 345 9.22 11.04 -9.34
N ILE A 346 9.88 10.86 -10.48
CA ILE A 346 9.75 9.65 -11.32
C ILE A 346 10.06 8.37 -10.52
N ARG A 347 10.91 8.46 -9.49
CA ARG A 347 11.32 7.32 -8.67
C ARG A 347 10.20 6.75 -7.80
N LYS A 348 9.15 7.54 -7.54
CA LYS A 348 7.94 7.11 -6.80
C LYS A 348 6.97 6.31 -7.68
N ILE A 349 7.16 6.31 -8.98
CA ILE A 349 6.32 5.56 -9.93
C ILE A 349 6.71 4.09 -9.92
N SER A 350 5.70 3.22 -9.75
CA SER A 350 5.89 1.77 -9.81
C SER A 350 6.26 1.33 -11.21
N GLY A 351 7.52 0.90 -11.40
CA GLY A 351 8.10 0.49 -12.68
C GLY A 351 9.39 1.25 -12.98
N ILE A 352 9.60 2.41 -12.37
CA ILE A 352 10.86 3.17 -12.46
C ILE A 352 11.81 2.73 -11.32
N GLY A 353 12.71 1.81 -11.68
CA GLY A 353 13.79 1.32 -10.80
C GLY A 353 15.03 2.22 -10.81
N LYS A 354 16.04 1.87 -10.02
CA LYS A 354 17.30 2.63 -9.89
C LYS A 354 17.99 2.89 -11.24
N VAL A 355 17.98 1.90 -12.14
CA VAL A 355 18.65 2.00 -13.45
C VAL A 355 17.93 3.00 -14.35
N THR A 356 16.62 2.85 -14.53
CA THR A 356 15.80 3.76 -15.33
C THR A 356 15.83 5.18 -14.76
N GLU A 357 15.72 5.32 -13.44
CA GLU A 357 15.88 6.62 -12.75
C GLU A 357 17.23 7.26 -13.10
N LYS A 358 18.34 6.50 -13.05
CA LYS A 358 19.66 7.03 -13.35
C LYS A 358 19.80 7.45 -14.82
N MET A 359 19.27 6.65 -15.75
CA MET A 359 19.26 6.98 -17.17
C MET A 359 18.46 8.26 -17.45
N LEU A 360 17.25 8.39 -16.88
CA LEU A 360 16.42 9.59 -17.02
C LEU A 360 17.08 10.82 -16.35
N LYS A 361 17.73 10.66 -15.19
CA LYS A 361 18.51 11.72 -14.55
C LYS A 361 19.67 12.21 -15.42
N ALA A 362 20.34 11.34 -16.16
CA ALA A 362 21.38 11.75 -17.11
C ALA A 362 20.82 12.62 -18.26
N LEU A 363 19.52 12.55 -18.53
CA LEU A 363 18.83 13.43 -19.46
C LEU A 363 18.29 14.72 -18.79
N GLY A 364 18.50 14.89 -17.49
CA GLY A 364 17.96 16.01 -16.71
C GLY A 364 16.51 15.81 -16.26
N ILE A 365 16.03 14.57 -16.16
CA ILE A 365 14.65 14.23 -15.79
C ILE A 365 14.61 13.65 -14.38
N ILE A 366 13.90 14.32 -13.49
CA ILE A 366 13.69 13.96 -12.07
C ILE A 366 12.19 13.87 -11.75
N THR A 367 11.37 14.72 -12.37
CA THR A 367 9.91 14.80 -12.16
C THR A 367 9.12 14.30 -13.36
N CYS A 368 7.83 13.99 -13.15
CA CYS A 368 6.94 13.60 -14.25
C CYS A 368 6.66 14.77 -15.23
N ALA A 369 6.73 16.03 -14.78
CA ALA A 369 6.62 17.18 -15.68
C ALA A 369 7.79 17.23 -16.68
N GLU A 370 9.02 17.05 -16.22
CA GLU A 370 10.21 16.96 -17.08
C GLU A 370 10.14 15.74 -18.01
N LEU A 371 9.57 14.63 -17.52
CA LEU A 371 9.32 13.43 -18.31
C LEU A 371 8.39 13.73 -19.51
N TYR A 372 7.34 14.55 -19.29
CA TYR A 372 6.46 15.01 -20.38
C TYR A 372 7.19 15.98 -21.32
N GLN A 373 7.96 16.94 -20.78
CA GLN A 373 8.68 17.93 -21.58
C GLN A 373 9.65 17.27 -22.57
N GLN A 374 10.31 16.18 -22.17
CA GLN A 374 11.27 15.47 -23.02
C GLN A 374 10.66 14.32 -23.83
N ARG A 375 9.33 14.20 -23.93
CA ARG A 375 8.64 13.07 -24.59
C ARG A 375 9.13 12.75 -26.01
N ALA A 376 9.45 13.77 -26.82
CA ALA A 376 9.99 13.58 -28.16
C ALA A 376 11.43 13.04 -28.17
N LEU A 377 12.27 13.51 -27.24
CA LEU A 377 13.61 12.97 -27.10
C LEU A 377 13.57 11.51 -26.60
N LEU A 378 12.65 11.22 -25.67
CA LEU A 378 12.48 9.88 -25.13
C LEU A 378 12.03 8.88 -26.20
N SER A 379 11.18 9.27 -27.15
CA SER A 379 10.77 8.38 -28.25
C SER A 379 11.90 8.01 -29.21
N LEU A 380 12.94 8.85 -29.30
CA LEU A 380 14.12 8.60 -30.13
C LEU A 380 15.20 7.77 -29.40
N LEU A 381 15.25 7.82 -28.08
CA LEU A 381 16.29 7.17 -27.27
C LEU A 381 15.87 5.84 -26.66
N PHE A 382 14.57 5.62 -26.48
CA PHE A 382 14.04 4.42 -25.81
C PHE A 382 13.17 3.60 -26.76
N SER A 383 12.99 2.32 -26.41
CA SER A 383 12.05 1.45 -27.13
C SER A 383 10.64 2.00 -27.08
N GLU A 384 9.82 1.62 -28.07
CA GLU A 384 8.41 1.98 -28.14
C GLU A 384 7.65 1.70 -26.84
N THR A 385 7.82 0.50 -26.31
CA THR A 385 7.26 0.08 -25.02
C THR A 385 7.65 0.99 -23.86
N SER A 386 8.88 1.48 -23.84
CA SER A 386 9.40 2.30 -22.74
C SER A 386 8.90 3.74 -22.83
N TRP A 387 8.97 4.37 -24.01
CA TRP A 387 8.52 5.76 -24.14
C TRP A 387 6.99 5.87 -24.11
N HIS A 388 6.25 4.88 -24.61
CA HIS A 388 4.79 4.78 -24.38
C HIS A 388 4.49 4.77 -22.88
N TYR A 389 5.19 3.93 -22.12
CA TYR A 389 5.02 3.85 -20.67
C TYR A 389 5.37 5.19 -19.97
N PHE A 390 6.46 5.85 -20.36
CA PHE A 390 6.81 7.18 -19.83
C PHE A 390 5.77 8.25 -20.15
N LEU A 391 5.21 8.23 -21.36
CA LEU A 391 4.16 9.17 -21.74
C LEU A 391 2.90 8.98 -20.90
N HIS A 392 2.47 7.72 -20.68
CA HIS A 392 1.35 7.40 -19.79
C HIS A 392 1.59 7.94 -18.38
N ILE A 393 2.78 7.72 -17.81
CA ILE A 393 3.14 8.24 -16.48
C ILE A 393 3.04 9.77 -16.45
N SER A 394 3.62 10.43 -17.44
CA SER A 394 3.70 11.88 -17.51
C SER A 394 2.33 12.56 -17.68
N LEU A 395 1.36 11.84 -18.25
CA LEU A 395 -0.04 12.25 -18.36
C LEU A 395 -0.91 11.78 -17.17
N GLY A 396 -0.34 11.09 -16.18
CA GLY A 396 -1.11 10.54 -15.05
C GLY A 396 -2.07 9.42 -15.43
N LEU A 397 -1.80 8.71 -16.54
CA LEU A 397 -2.61 7.62 -17.06
C LEU A 397 -2.16 6.27 -16.51
N GLY A 398 -3.09 5.33 -16.46
CA GLY A 398 -2.86 3.96 -16.03
C GLY A 398 -4.12 3.13 -16.24
N SER A 399 -4.05 1.84 -15.92
CA SER A 399 -5.21 0.97 -16.05
C SER A 399 -6.34 1.40 -15.09
N THR A 400 -7.54 1.60 -15.64
CA THR A 400 -8.79 1.94 -14.93
C THR A 400 -9.69 0.72 -14.68
N HIS A 401 -9.32 -0.43 -15.23
CA HIS A 401 -10.03 -1.70 -15.09
C HIS A 401 -9.12 -2.76 -14.50
N LEU A 402 -9.63 -3.55 -13.57
CA LEU A 402 -8.90 -4.69 -13.04
C LEU A 402 -9.23 -5.92 -13.89
N ALA A 403 -8.22 -6.49 -14.56
CA ALA A 403 -8.38 -7.80 -15.16
C ALA A 403 -8.82 -8.80 -14.08
N ARG A 404 -9.90 -9.54 -14.31
CA ARG A 404 -10.29 -10.67 -13.46
C ARG A 404 -9.20 -11.73 -13.61
N GLY A 405 -8.19 -11.70 -12.74
CA GLY A 405 -7.17 -12.75 -12.71
C GLY A 405 -7.85 -14.09 -12.40
N ASN A 406 -7.62 -15.08 -13.26
CA ASN A 406 -8.01 -16.47 -13.01
C ASN A 406 -7.55 -16.89 -11.62
N LEU A 407 -8.49 -17.39 -10.84
CA LEU A 407 -8.26 -18.14 -9.61
C LEU A 407 -7.54 -19.44 -9.98
N GLN A 408 -6.21 -19.42 -10.09
CA GLN A 408 -5.40 -20.62 -9.92
C GLN A 408 -4.67 -20.50 -8.58
N VAL A 409 -5.29 -21.11 -7.58
CA VAL A 409 -4.61 -21.60 -6.40
C VAL A 409 -3.80 -22.80 -6.88
N GLU A 410 -2.56 -22.58 -7.31
CA GLU A 410 -1.62 -23.70 -7.39
C GLU A 410 -1.20 -24.04 -5.95
N GLY A 411 -1.43 -25.30 -5.59
CA GLY A 411 -1.22 -25.87 -4.25
C GLY A 411 0.23 -26.12 -3.90
#